data_AF-A0A439HKQ3-F1
#
_entry.id   AF-A0A439HKQ3-F1
#
_cell.length_a   1.000
_cell.length_b   1.000
_cell.length_c   1.000
_cell.angle_alpha   90.00
_cell.angle_beta   90.00
_cell.angle_gamma   90.00
#
_symmetry.space_group_name_H-M   'P 1'
#
loop_
_entity.id
_entity.type
_entity.pdbx_description
1 polymer ?
#
loop_
_entity_poly.entity_id
_entity_poly.type
_entity_poly.pdbx_seq_one_letter_code
_entity_poly.pdbx_strand_id
1 'polypeptide(L)'
;MNWFQIEGASQLEGEFEPLTKQLKVSLDGFSGATRPSEFLAAGLWDPTQASVYYAALSDDILLNVCAGGIQIHFQVDTSFIGNRDVIEYLNSSTVLQLVRNIDSRTKVDSIYSYPRKAPKELPGVFNWQCLAGQDYLNLVR
;
A
#
# COMPACT_ATOMS: atom_id res chain seq x y z
N MET A 1 -5.29 11.67 22.00
CA MET A 1 -4.32 10.85 21.24
C MET A 1 -5.18 10.00 20.33
N ASN A 2 -5.44 10.47 19.12
CA ASN A 2 -6.45 9.87 18.24
C ASN A 2 -5.71 9.30 17.05
N TRP A 3 -5.32 8.03 17.18
CA TRP A 3 -4.89 7.22 16.05
C TRP A 3 -5.93 6.11 15.86
N PHE A 4 -6.04 5.60 14.65
CA PHE A 4 -6.99 4.56 14.27
C PHE A 4 -6.31 3.57 13.34
N GLN A 5 -6.74 2.31 13.40
CA GLN A 5 -6.21 1.22 12.62
C GLN A 5 -7.35 0.30 12.17
N ILE A 6 -7.30 -0.12 10.91
CA ILE A 6 -8.07 -1.26 10.39
C ILE A 6 -7.07 -2.34 10.06
N GLU A 7 -7.20 -3.49 10.74
CA GLU A 7 -6.47 -4.72 10.44
C GLU A 7 -7.32 -5.66 9.59
N GLY A 8 -6.68 -6.52 8.81
CA GLY A 8 -7.39 -7.47 7.95
C GLY A 8 -8.24 -6.76 6.90
N ALA A 9 -7.80 -5.57 6.45
CA ALA A 9 -8.51 -4.73 5.49
C ALA A 9 -8.72 -5.41 4.13
N SER A 10 -8.07 -6.55 3.89
CA SER A 10 -8.26 -7.41 2.73
C SER A 10 -9.67 -7.99 2.64
N GLN A 11 -10.40 -8.04 3.77
CA GLN A 11 -11.76 -8.54 3.85
C GLN A 11 -12.82 -7.45 3.62
N LEU A 12 -12.42 -6.19 3.42
CA LEU A 12 -13.36 -5.08 3.25
C LEU A 12 -14.14 -5.25 1.94
N GLU A 13 -15.46 -5.31 2.05
CA GLU A 13 -16.38 -5.50 0.93
C GLU A 13 -17.70 -4.76 1.15
N GLY A 14 -18.45 -4.55 0.07
CA GLY A 14 -19.75 -3.89 0.12
C GLY A 14 -19.67 -2.37 0.26
N GLU A 15 -20.73 -1.76 0.80
CA GLU A 15 -20.84 -0.29 0.91
C GLU A 15 -20.29 0.26 2.23
N PHE A 16 -20.26 -0.55 3.29
CA PHE A 16 -19.84 -0.11 4.63
C PHE A 16 -19.20 -1.23 5.44
N GLU A 17 -18.25 -0.86 6.30
CA GLU A 17 -17.65 -1.74 7.29
C GLU A 17 -18.16 -1.41 8.70
N PRO A 18 -18.79 -2.34 9.42
CA PRO A 18 -19.21 -2.12 10.80
C PRO A 18 -18.02 -2.18 11.77
N LEU A 19 -17.62 -1.03 12.31
CA LEU A 19 -16.60 -0.95 13.36
C LEU A 19 -17.14 -1.31 14.75
N THR A 20 -18.39 -0.94 15.03
CA THR A 20 -19.10 -1.29 16.27
C THR A 20 -20.59 -1.50 15.98
N LYS A 21 -21.39 -1.83 17.01
CA LYS A 21 -22.85 -1.91 16.88
C LYS A 21 -23.53 -0.61 16.44
N GLN A 22 -22.87 0.53 16.64
CA GLN A 22 -23.43 1.87 16.37
C GLN A 22 -22.61 2.68 15.36
N LEU A 23 -21.42 2.19 14.99
CA LEU A 23 -20.49 2.89 14.11
C LEU A 23 -20.20 2.03 12.88
N LYS A 24 -20.39 2.63 11.71
CA LYS A 24 -20.03 2.05 10.42
C LYS A 24 -19.15 3.05 9.67
N VAL A 25 -18.20 2.54 8.90
CA VAL A 25 -17.39 3.32 7.96
C VAL A 25 -17.96 3.10 6.57
N SER A 26 -18.28 4.17 5.86
CA SER A 26 -18.59 4.06 4.43
C SER A 26 -17.33 3.67 3.69
N LEU A 27 -17.45 2.70 2.79
CA LEU A 27 -16.34 2.31 1.93
C LEU A 27 -16.32 3.14 0.64
N ASP A 28 -17.40 3.80 0.24
CA ASP A 28 -17.42 4.70 -0.94
C ASP A 28 -16.82 4.05 -2.22
N GLY A 29 -17.09 2.75 -2.43
CA GLY A 29 -16.58 1.97 -3.56
C GLY A 29 -15.19 1.36 -3.35
N PHE A 30 -14.52 1.67 -2.25
CA PHE A 30 -13.30 0.99 -1.83
C PHE A 30 -13.60 -0.43 -1.32
N SER A 31 -12.62 -1.31 -1.49
CA SER A 31 -12.62 -2.69 -1.00
C SER A 31 -11.20 -3.15 -0.69
N GLY A 32 -11.05 -4.30 -0.04
CA GLY A 32 -9.75 -4.92 0.22
C GLY A 32 -8.94 -5.27 -1.04
N ALA A 33 -9.55 -5.22 -2.22
CA ALA A 33 -8.89 -5.41 -3.52
C ALA A 33 -8.45 -4.10 -4.19
N THR A 34 -8.70 -2.94 -3.56
CA THR A 34 -8.34 -1.64 -4.13
C THR A 34 -6.84 -1.49 -4.19
N ARG A 35 -6.33 -1.15 -5.37
CA ARG A 35 -4.91 -1.08 -5.66
C ARG A 35 -4.28 0.22 -5.16
N PRO A 36 -2.96 0.25 -4.93
CA PRO A 36 -2.22 1.48 -4.65
C PRO A 36 -2.49 2.56 -5.70
N SER A 37 -2.46 2.22 -6.98
CA SER A 37 -2.75 3.16 -8.08
C SER A 37 -4.17 3.73 -8.01
N GLU A 38 -5.16 2.93 -7.64
CA GLU A 38 -6.55 3.37 -7.49
C GLU A 38 -6.70 4.36 -6.33
N PHE A 39 -6.06 4.08 -5.19
CA PHE A 39 -6.01 5.03 -4.06
C PHE A 39 -5.37 6.37 -4.44
N LEU A 40 -4.24 6.32 -5.14
CA LEU A 40 -3.54 7.53 -5.59
C LEU A 40 -4.33 8.29 -6.66
N ALA A 41 -5.10 7.59 -7.50
CA ALA A 41 -5.92 8.18 -8.55
C ALA A 41 -7.28 8.69 -8.06
N ALA A 42 -7.73 8.27 -6.87
CA ALA A 42 -9.04 8.66 -6.30
C ALA A 42 -9.17 10.16 -5.98
N GLY A 43 -8.07 10.92 -6.03
CA GLY A 43 -8.09 12.37 -5.78
C GLY A 43 -8.29 12.76 -4.33
N LEU A 44 -8.23 11.80 -3.40
CA LEU A 44 -8.33 12.03 -1.95
C LEU A 44 -7.05 12.68 -1.39
N TRP A 45 -5.91 12.45 -2.04
CA TRP A 45 -4.62 13.03 -1.68
C TRP A 45 -3.97 13.65 -2.91
N ASP A 46 -3.17 14.70 -2.70
CA ASP A 46 -2.28 15.21 -3.72
C ASP A 46 -1.18 14.15 -4.01
N PRO A 47 -1.12 13.56 -5.22
CA PRO A 47 -0.15 12.52 -5.54
C PRO A 47 1.31 13.01 -5.47
N THR A 48 1.55 14.32 -5.54
CA THR A 48 2.88 14.91 -5.37
C THR A 48 3.33 14.96 -3.91
N GLN A 49 2.38 14.85 -2.97
CA GLN A 49 2.63 14.82 -1.52
C GLN A 49 2.52 13.40 -0.93
N ALA A 50 1.97 12.46 -1.69
CA ALA A 50 1.96 11.04 -1.35
C ALA A 50 3.30 10.39 -1.67
N SER A 51 3.68 9.39 -0.88
CA SER A 51 4.86 8.56 -1.11
C SER A 51 4.45 7.10 -1.15
N VAL A 52 4.99 6.35 -2.11
CA VAL A 52 4.86 4.90 -2.18
C VAL A 52 6.20 4.30 -1.82
N TYR A 53 6.20 3.44 -0.82
CA TYR A 53 7.39 2.72 -0.38
C TYR A 53 7.26 1.26 -0.73
N TYR A 54 8.36 0.66 -1.16
CA TYR A 54 8.47 -0.77 -1.33
C TYR A 54 9.83 -1.27 -0.86
N ALA A 55 9.85 -2.49 -0.33
CA ALA A 55 11.05 -3.11 0.21
C ALA A 55 10.90 -4.63 0.29
N ALA A 56 12.00 -5.33 0.49
CA ALA A 56 11.97 -6.74 0.88
C ALA A 56 11.83 -6.86 2.41
N LEU A 57 11.00 -7.80 2.85
CA LEU A 57 10.98 -8.28 4.22
C LEU A 57 10.95 -9.82 4.20
N SER A 58 12.10 -10.44 4.46
CA SER A 58 12.27 -11.88 4.28
C SER A 58 11.87 -12.31 2.85
N ASP A 59 10.84 -13.14 2.71
CA ASP A 59 10.35 -13.68 1.44
C ASP A 59 9.19 -12.87 0.85
N ASP A 60 8.84 -11.73 1.47
CA ASP A 60 7.74 -10.87 1.07
C ASP A 60 8.22 -9.54 0.48
N ILE A 61 7.40 -8.98 -0.40
CA ILE A 61 7.51 -7.59 -0.83
C ILE A 61 6.55 -6.77 0.03
N LEU A 62 7.11 -5.86 0.82
CA LEU A 62 6.33 -4.83 1.49
C LEU A 62 6.01 -3.73 0.50
N LEU A 63 4.77 -3.25 0.56
CA LEU A 63 4.32 -2.09 -0.18
C LEU A 63 3.43 -1.25 0.73
N ASN A 64 3.67 0.07 0.78
CA ASN A 64 2.78 0.97 1.48
C ASN A 64 2.68 2.34 0.82
N VAL A 65 1.50 2.94 0.90
CA VAL A 65 1.24 4.32 0.50
C VAL A 65 1.15 5.18 1.76
N CYS A 66 1.92 6.25 1.82
CA CYS A 66 1.86 7.24 2.89
C CYS A 66 1.37 8.58 2.35
N ALA A 67 0.32 9.13 2.95
CA ALA A 67 -0.24 10.44 2.62
C ALA A 67 -0.57 11.21 3.91
N GLY A 68 0.27 12.18 4.25
CA GLY A 68 0.14 12.92 5.51
C GLY A 68 0.23 11.98 6.72
N GLY A 69 -0.84 11.93 7.53
CA GLY A 69 -0.96 11.03 8.67
C GLY A 69 -1.52 9.64 8.33
N ILE A 70 -1.88 9.37 7.07
CA ILE A 70 -2.42 8.08 6.64
C ILE A 70 -1.31 7.20 6.10
N GLN A 71 -1.35 5.92 6.45
CA GLN A 71 -0.52 4.86 5.88
C GLN A 71 -1.38 3.66 5.53
N ILE A 72 -1.26 3.18 4.30
CA ILE A 72 -1.95 1.97 3.82
C ILE A 72 -0.90 0.95 3.46
N HIS A 73 -0.96 -0.21 4.12
CA HIS A 73 -0.12 -1.36 3.80
C HIS A 73 -0.85 -2.28 2.85
N PHE A 74 -0.07 -2.85 1.93
CA PHE A 74 -0.56 -3.80 0.97
C PHE A 74 0.23 -5.10 1.10
N GLN A 75 -0.50 -6.21 1.08
CA GLN A 75 0.07 -7.52 0.84
C GLN A 75 0.26 -7.68 -0.67
N VAL A 76 1.47 -8.03 -1.09
CA VAL A 76 1.80 -8.33 -2.49
C VAL A 76 1.85 -9.83 -2.67
N ASP A 77 1.09 -10.37 -3.61
CA ASP A 77 1.26 -11.77 -4.05
C ASP A 77 2.60 -11.90 -4.78
N THR A 78 3.57 -12.56 -4.14
CA THR A 78 4.93 -12.77 -4.66
C THR A 78 5.05 -14.03 -5.53
N SER A 79 3.98 -14.78 -5.79
CA SER A 79 4.06 -16.01 -6.61
C SER A 79 4.64 -15.79 -8.02
N PHE A 80 4.53 -14.57 -8.56
CA PHE A 80 5.06 -14.21 -9.87
C PHE A 80 6.60 -14.17 -9.96
N ILE A 81 7.32 -14.09 -8.84
CA ILE A 81 8.79 -14.14 -8.85
C ILE A 81 9.32 -15.58 -8.80
N GLY A 82 8.44 -16.58 -8.63
CA GLY A 82 8.79 -17.99 -8.55
C GLY A 82 9.66 -18.27 -7.34
N ASN A 83 10.77 -19.00 -7.54
CA ASN A 83 11.71 -19.35 -6.46
C ASN A 83 12.85 -18.32 -6.30
N ARG A 84 12.72 -17.12 -6.88
CA ARG A 84 13.76 -16.09 -6.74
C ARG A 84 13.71 -15.48 -5.36
N ASP A 85 14.88 -15.12 -4.85
CA ASP A 85 15.00 -14.30 -3.66
C ASP A 85 14.41 -12.90 -3.92
N VAL A 86 13.64 -12.38 -2.97
CA VAL A 86 12.96 -11.07 -3.13
C VAL A 86 13.96 -9.94 -3.28
N ILE A 87 15.05 -9.95 -2.51
CA ILE A 87 16.10 -8.91 -2.57
C ILE A 87 16.76 -8.93 -3.95
N GLU A 88 17.08 -10.11 -4.48
CA GLU A 88 17.60 -10.29 -5.85
C GLU A 88 16.61 -9.78 -6.90
N TYR A 89 15.32 -10.12 -6.76
CA TYR A 89 14.28 -9.66 -7.67
C TYR A 89 14.15 -8.14 -7.69
N LEU A 90 14.13 -7.49 -6.52
CA LEU A 90 14.04 -6.03 -6.41
C LEU A 90 15.27 -5.33 -7.00
N ASN A 91 16.46 -5.91 -6.83
CA ASN A 91 17.72 -5.34 -7.34
C ASN A 91 17.90 -5.50 -8.86
N SER A 92 17.36 -6.57 -9.44
CA SER A 92 17.52 -6.88 -10.87
C SER A 92 16.40 -6.33 -11.75
N SER A 93 15.25 -5.97 -11.17
CA SER A 93 14.09 -5.45 -11.90
C SER A 93 14.20 -3.96 -12.17
N THR A 94 13.75 -3.52 -13.34
CA THR A 94 13.53 -2.08 -13.56
C THR A 94 12.35 -1.59 -12.73
N VAL A 95 12.37 -0.33 -12.30
CA VAL A 95 11.28 0.28 -11.50
C VAL A 95 9.94 0.16 -12.22
N LEU A 96 9.92 0.33 -13.56
CA LEU A 96 8.71 0.19 -14.37
C LEU A 96 8.10 -1.22 -14.28
N GLN A 97 8.93 -2.27 -14.45
CA GLN A 97 8.47 -3.66 -14.37
C GLN A 97 7.98 -4.00 -12.97
N LEU A 98 8.72 -3.56 -11.95
CA LEU A 98 8.40 -3.80 -10.56
C LEU A 98 7.05 -3.19 -10.18
N VAL A 99 6.84 -1.90 -10.50
CA VAL A 99 5.60 -1.20 -10.16
C VAL A 99 4.40 -1.83 -10.86
N ARG A 100 4.50 -2.16 -12.15
CA ARG A 100 3.40 -2.80 -12.90
C ARG A 100 3.06 -4.20 -12.38
N ASN A 101 4.08 -4.98 -12.01
CA ASN A 101 3.86 -6.32 -11.46
C ASN A 101 3.19 -6.25 -10.08
N ILE A 102 3.66 -5.35 -9.21
CA ILE A 102 3.16 -5.23 -7.84
C ILE A 102 1.74 -4.67 -7.81
N ASP A 103 1.45 -3.57 -8.51
CA ASP A 103 0.16 -2.86 -8.41
C ASP A 103 -1.06 -3.75 -8.67
N SER A 104 -0.93 -4.67 -9.63
CA SER A 104 -2.00 -5.60 -10.01
C SER A 104 -2.14 -6.81 -9.08
N ARG A 105 -1.24 -6.99 -8.12
CA ARG A 105 -1.10 -8.18 -7.26
C ARG A 105 -1.23 -7.84 -5.78
N THR A 106 -1.82 -6.69 -5.48
CA THR A 106 -1.98 -6.22 -4.11
C THR A 106 -3.36 -6.50 -3.56
N LYS A 107 -3.40 -6.79 -2.27
CA LYS A 107 -4.58 -6.58 -1.43
C LYS A 107 -4.22 -5.62 -0.31
N VAL A 108 -5.19 -4.85 0.15
CA VAL A 108 -5.01 -4.00 1.32
C VAL A 108 -4.84 -4.90 2.52
N ASP A 109 -3.77 -4.73 3.28
CA ASP A 109 -3.54 -5.48 4.50
C ASP A 109 -4.11 -4.72 5.69
N SER A 110 -3.64 -3.47 5.85
CA SER A 110 -3.97 -2.65 7.00
C SER A 110 -3.93 -1.16 6.66
N ILE A 111 -4.76 -0.38 7.35
CA ILE A 111 -4.87 1.07 7.19
C ILE A 111 -4.64 1.71 8.54
N TYR A 112 -3.69 2.65 8.62
CA TYR A 112 -3.36 3.40 9.81
C TYR A 112 -3.62 4.89 9.59
N SER A 113 -4.15 5.53 10.61
CA SER A 113 -4.31 6.98 10.68
C SER A 113 -3.65 7.50 11.96
N TYR A 114 -2.66 8.36 11.78
CA TYR A 114 -1.88 8.97 12.85
C TYR A 114 -2.23 10.46 12.98
N PRO A 115 -2.16 11.03 14.20
CA PRO A 115 -2.41 12.45 14.43
C PRO A 115 -1.32 13.38 13.86
N ARG A 116 -0.21 12.81 13.41
CA ARG A 116 0.92 13.50 12.77
C ARG A 116 1.34 12.69 11.55
N LYS A 117 2.30 13.21 10.78
CA LYS A 117 2.84 12.51 9.61
C LYS A 117 3.23 11.08 9.97
N ALA A 118 2.76 10.13 9.17
CA ALA A 118 3.02 8.71 9.39
C ALA A 118 4.54 8.44 9.39
N PRO A 119 5.03 7.52 10.23
CA PRO A 119 6.42 7.08 10.17
C PRO A 119 6.75 6.54 8.78
N LYS A 120 7.93 6.90 8.28
CA LYS A 120 8.36 6.59 6.92
C LYS A 120 9.13 5.29 6.80
N GLU A 121 9.59 4.69 7.89
CA GLU A 121 10.50 3.54 7.86
C GLU A 121 9.92 2.39 8.69
N LEU A 122 9.97 1.19 8.12
CA LEU A 122 9.70 -0.05 8.83
C LEU A 122 11.04 -0.70 9.22
N PRO A 123 11.25 -1.07 10.49
CA PRO A 123 12.48 -1.74 10.90
C PRO A 123 12.62 -3.14 10.28
N GLY A 124 13.84 -3.54 9.95
CA GLY A 124 14.15 -4.90 9.44
C GLY A 124 13.96 -5.09 7.93
N VAL A 125 13.63 -4.03 7.20
CA VAL A 125 13.45 -4.06 5.74
C VAL A 125 14.79 -3.90 5.01
N PHE A 126 14.89 -4.56 3.85
CA PHE A 126 16.03 -4.42 2.94
C PHE A 126 15.60 -3.69 1.66
N ASN A 127 16.52 -2.93 1.06
CA ASN A 127 16.27 -2.17 -0.16
C ASN A 127 15.05 -1.23 -0.07
N TRP A 128 14.96 -0.44 1.00
CA TRP A 128 13.88 0.54 1.16
C TRP A 128 13.90 1.58 0.03
N GLN A 129 12.93 1.51 -0.87
CA GLN A 129 12.78 2.46 -1.98
C GLN A 129 11.55 3.34 -1.77
N CYS A 130 11.61 4.56 -2.30
CA CYS A 130 10.54 5.54 -2.22
C CYS A 130 10.28 6.15 -3.60
N LEU A 131 9.01 6.16 -4.00
CA LEU A 131 8.52 6.88 -5.18
C LEU A 131 7.52 7.95 -4.75
N ALA A 132 7.48 9.08 -5.46
CA ALA A 132 6.34 9.97 -5.33
C ALA A 132 5.08 9.27 -5.86
N GLY A 133 3.92 9.55 -5.28
CA GLY A 133 2.65 8.99 -5.75
C GLY A 133 2.39 9.28 -7.23
N GLN A 134 2.78 10.49 -7.68
CA GLN A 134 2.68 10.87 -9.09
C GLN A 134 3.57 10.01 -10.01
N ASP A 135 4.80 9.68 -9.59
CA ASP A 135 5.70 8.84 -10.37
C ASP A 135 5.17 7.41 -10.44
N TYR A 136 4.65 6.89 -9.32
CA TYR A 136 4.00 5.58 -9.27
C TYR A 136 2.83 5.52 -10.27
N LEU A 137 1.94 6.52 -10.28
CA LEU A 137 0.83 6.60 -11.23
C LEU A 137 1.31 6.63 -12.69
N ASN A 138 2.41 7.34 -12.97
CA ASN A 138 2.96 7.42 -14.33
C ASN A 138 3.54 6.08 -14.82
N LEU A 139 4.01 5.22 -13.91
CA LEU A 139 4.57 3.91 -14.24
C LEU A 139 3.51 2.81 -14.44
N VAL A 140 2.37 2.93 -13.76
CA VAL A 140 1.26 1.96 -13.87
C VAL A 140 0.41 2.19 -15.13
N ARG A 141 0.34 3.43 -15.63
CA ARG A 141 -0.31 3.78 -16.91
C ARG A 141 0.43 3.20 -18.12
#